data_AF-A0A2M7G603-F1
#
_entry.id   AF-A0A2M7G603-F1
#
_cell.length_a   1.000
_cell.length_b   1.000
_cell.length_c   1.000
_cell.angle_alpha   90.00
_cell.angle_beta   90.00
_cell.angle_gamma   90.00
#
_symmetry.space_group_name_H-M   'P 1'
#
loop_
_entity.id
_entity.type
_entity.pdbx_description
1 polymer ?
#
loop_
_entity_poly.entity_id
_entity_poly.type
_entity_poly.pdbx_seq_one_letter_code
_entity_poly.pdbx_strand_id
1 'polypeptide(L)'
;MRAVGLSPVVDKHHVTATSRQLYEYVKLLGKSHDKYIPQDIKKLSRNHLGILLKSLLDGDGNQQSKNSWRYTTVSRRLADDVQEIALKCGMASSVSLDRQGFYRVNLCTTRTAQCNLGADRSEWIDYDGMTYCVEVPNSVVMVRQDGYAYFSGNSKGTGDQYVRDYFRIYGLPTVVFRQSCIYGPRQFGIEDQGWVAWMTIAAVTGRPITIYGDGKQVRDVLYIDDLLDAYDAAIARIDTAQGQVYNVGGGPENIMSIWAEFGPLLEKLLGEHIPMARGDWRPGDQKVFVADIRKAERELGWKPRIGVEEGVGRLFEWVRKNKNSFLEML
;
A
#
# COMPACT_ATOMS: atom_id res chain seq x y z
N MET A 1 -22.02 26.11 28.10
CA MET A 1 -23.49 25.98 28.17
C MET A 1 -24.19 27.35 28.13
N ARG A 2 -23.94 28.28 29.06
CA ARG A 2 -24.54 29.64 28.97
C ARG A 2 -24.18 30.40 27.68
N ALA A 3 -22.94 30.26 27.20
CA ALA A 3 -22.48 30.83 25.94
C ALA A 3 -23.21 30.30 24.68
N VAL A 4 -23.91 29.16 24.80
CA VAL A 4 -24.72 28.57 23.71
C VAL A 4 -26.22 28.63 24.03
N GLY A 5 -26.63 29.56 24.91
CA GLY A 5 -28.04 29.81 25.24
C GLY A 5 -28.69 28.76 26.16
N LEU A 6 -27.92 27.87 26.78
CA LEU A 6 -28.44 26.89 27.74
C LEU A 6 -28.34 27.41 29.18
N SER A 7 -29.36 27.10 29.98
CA SER A 7 -29.42 27.42 31.42
C SER A 7 -29.12 26.17 32.26
N PRO A 8 -27.84 25.85 32.54
CA PRO A 8 -27.50 24.67 33.31
C PRO A 8 -27.76 24.86 34.81
N VAL A 9 -28.33 23.84 35.43
CA VAL A 9 -28.29 23.58 36.86
C VAL A 9 -27.09 22.67 37.14
N VAL A 10 -26.24 23.05 38.08
CA VAL A 10 -25.03 22.30 38.44
C VAL A 10 -25.21 21.81 39.87
N ASP A 11 -25.14 20.49 40.07
CA ASP A 11 -25.01 19.87 41.39
C ASP A 11 -23.58 19.31 41.57
N LYS A 12 -23.32 18.64 42.70
CA LYS A 12 -21.97 18.11 43.03
C LYS A 12 -21.44 17.09 42.01
N HIS A 13 -22.32 16.43 41.26
CA HIS A 13 -22.01 15.30 40.38
C HIS A 13 -22.58 15.45 38.95
N HIS A 14 -23.49 16.39 38.70
CA HIS A 14 -24.20 16.53 37.43
C HIS A 14 -24.31 17.98 36.97
N VAL A 15 -24.33 18.13 35.66
CA VAL A 15 -24.72 19.36 34.97
C VAL A 15 -25.96 19.04 34.15
N THR A 16 -27.10 19.63 34.51
CA THR A 16 -28.39 19.41 33.83
C THR A 16 -28.80 20.67 33.11
N ALA A 17 -29.11 20.59 31.81
CA ALA A 17 -29.70 21.70 31.07
C ALA A 17 -30.86 21.19 30.22
N THR A 18 -31.97 21.93 30.20
CA THR A 18 -33.16 21.59 29.42
C THR A 18 -33.22 22.44 28.15
N SER A 19 -33.19 21.78 27.00
CA SER A 19 -33.46 22.40 25.71
C SER A 19 -34.22 21.43 24.82
N ARG A 20 -35.44 21.81 24.45
CA ARG A 20 -36.29 21.00 23.57
C ARG A 20 -35.65 20.82 22.20
N GLN A 21 -35.05 21.87 21.64
CA GLN A 21 -34.37 21.81 20.34
C GLN A 21 -33.18 20.86 20.38
N LEU A 22 -32.35 20.94 21.43
CA LEU A 22 -31.20 20.04 21.59
C LEU A 22 -31.65 18.59 21.80
N TYR A 23 -32.71 18.38 22.58
CA TYR A 23 -33.29 17.05 22.78
C TYR A 23 -33.79 16.46 21.46
N GLU A 24 -34.59 17.20 20.67
CA GLU A 24 -35.08 16.70 19.38
C GLU A 24 -33.94 16.40 18.41
N TYR A 25 -32.86 17.20 18.41
CA TYR A 25 -31.68 16.93 17.60
C TYR A 25 -30.93 15.66 18.05
N VAL A 26 -30.60 15.55 19.34
CA VAL A 26 -29.82 14.41 19.88
C VAL A 26 -30.62 13.11 19.85
N LYS A 27 -31.96 13.18 19.95
CA LYS A 27 -32.86 12.03 19.84
C LYS A 27 -32.72 11.29 18.51
N LEU A 28 -32.32 11.98 17.43
CA LEU A 28 -32.07 11.37 16.12
C LEU A 28 -30.78 10.54 16.07
N LEU A 29 -29.93 10.64 17.09
CA LEU A 29 -28.61 10.00 17.14
C LEU A 29 -28.65 8.59 17.73
N GLY A 30 -29.84 8.02 17.89
CA GLY A 30 -30.07 6.67 18.40
C GLY A 30 -30.09 6.57 19.93
N LYS A 31 -30.47 5.40 20.43
CA LYS A 31 -30.47 5.03 21.85
C LYS A 31 -29.27 4.14 22.16
N SER A 32 -29.19 3.59 23.38
CA SER A 32 -28.02 2.89 23.91
C SER A 32 -27.28 1.98 22.91
N HIS A 33 -27.99 1.14 22.16
CA HIS A 33 -27.38 0.15 21.23
C HIS A 33 -27.12 0.69 19.81
N ASP A 34 -27.84 1.72 19.38
CA ASP A 34 -27.81 2.28 18.03
C ASP A 34 -27.20 3.68 17.95
N LYS A 35 -26.70 4.20 19.08
CA LYS A 35 -25.95 5.46 19.21
C LYS A 35 -24.85 5.60 18.14
N TYR A 36 -24.71 6.79 17.58
CA TYR A 36 -23.63 7.12 16.65
C TYR A 36 -23.28 8.61 16.68
N ILE A 37 -22.15 8.96 16.08
CA ILE A 37 -21.70 10.35 15.92
C ILE A 37 -21.92 10.77 14.46
N PRO A 38 -22.68 11.85 14.20
CA PRO A 38 -22.95 12.32 12.84
C PRO A 38 -21.69 12.60 12.02
N GLN A 39 -21.77 12.36 10.71
CA GLN A 39 -20.63 12.54 9.81
C GLN A 39 -20.09 13.97 9.79
N ASP A 40 -20.96 14.97 9.88
CA ASP A 40 -20.55 16.38 9.87
C ASP A 40 -19.77 16.75 11.13
N ILE A 41 -20.08 16.13 12.27
CA ILE A 41 -19.27 16.25 13.49
C ILE A 41 -17.91 15.58 13.30
N LYS A 42 -17.87 14.39 12.69
CA LYS A 42 -16.61 13.67 12.40
C LYS A 42 -15.73 14.38 11.35
N LYS A 43 -16.25 15.36 10.61
CA LYS A 43 -15.52 16.19 9.65
C LYS A 43 -14.93 17.47 10.27
N LEU A 44 -15.22 17.76 11.54
CA LEU A 44 -14.66 18.93 12.22
C LEU A 44 -13.14 18.85 12.34
N SER A 45 -12.52 20.01 12.57
CA SER A 45 -11.06 20.10 12.79
C SER A 45 -10.60 19.21 13.95
N ARG A 46 -9.32 18.79 13.92
CA ARG A 46 -8.68 18.03 15.01
C ARG A 46 -8.92 18.59 16.41
N ASN A 47 -8.92 19.92 16.59
CA ASN A 47 -9.13 20.55 17.90
C ASN A 47 -10.54 20.27 18.45
N HIS A 48 -11.57 20.50 17.64
CA HIS A 48 -12.96 20.21 18.00
C HIS A 48 -13.19 18.71 18.25
N LEU A 49 -12.63 17.85 17.40
CA LEU A 49 -12.67 16.40 17.60
C LEU A 49 -11.97 15.98 18.90
N GLY A 50 -10.86 16.62 19.25
CA GLY A 50 -10.16 16.38 20.52
C GLY A 50 -10.99 16.76 21.74
N ILE A 51 -11.74 17.85 21.68
CA ILE A 51 -12.68 18.26 22.74
C ILE A 51 -13.82 17.24 22.88
N LEU A 52 -14.38 16.78 21.76
CA LEU A 52 -15.43 15.76 21.76
C LEU A 52 -14.92 14.44 22.33
N LEU A 53 -13.75 13.97 21.86
CA LEU A 53 -13.14 12.74 22.35
C LEU A 53 -12.86 12.82 23.85
N LYS A 54 -12.31 13.93 24.33
CA LYS A 54 -12.10 14.15 25.76
C LYS A 54 -13.42 14.08 26.54
N SER A 55 -14.47 14.74 26.04
CA SER A 55 -15.79 14.71 26.69
C SER A 55 -16.39 13.29 26.75
N LEU A 56 -16.20 12.48 25.70
CA LEU A 56 -16.62 11.08 25.67
C LEU A 56 -15.84 10.26 26.71
N LEU A 57 -14.54 10.50 26.84
CA LEU A 57 -13.69 9.82 27.82
C LEU A 57 -13.96 10.24 29.26
N ASP A 58 -14.31 11.50 29.50
CA ASP A 58 -14.71 11.98 30.82
C ASP A 58 -16.09 11.41 31.24
N GLY A 59 -16.93 11.01 30.27
CA GLY A 59 -18.24 10.41 30.50
C GLY A 59 -18.21 8.89 30.71
N ASP A 60 -17.95 8.11 29.64
CA ASP A 60 -17.98 6.64 29.68
C ASP A 60 -16.57 6.02 29.57
N GLY A 61 -15.52 6.83 29.70
CA GLY A 61 -14.13 6.41 29.64
C GLY A 61 -13.49 6.18 31.02
N ASN A 62 -12.42 5.40 31.02
CA ASN A 62 -11.58 5.16 32.18
C ASN A 62 -10.09 5.25 31.79
N GLN A 63 -9.33 6.10 32.48
CA GLN A 63 -7.89 6.24 32.25
C GLN A 63 -7.15 5.02 32.82
N GLN A 64 -6.47 4.27 31.95
CA GLN A 64 -5.73 3.06 32.31
C GLN A 64 -4.29 3.37 32.72
N SER A 65 -3.67 4.38 32.10
CA SER A 65 -2.32 4.85 32.43
C SER A 65 -2.16 6.32 32.01
N LYS A 66 -0.98 6.90 32.26
CA LYS A 66 -0.67 8.31 31.89
C LYS A 66 -1.02 8.64 30.43
N ASN A 67 -0.87 7.67 29.52
CA ASN A 67 -1.03 7.83 28.08
C ASN A 67 -2.05 6.86 27.47
N SER A 68 -2.92 6.24 28.27
CA SER A 68 -3.89 5.26 27.79
C SER A 68 -5.25 5.36 28.46
N TRP A 69 -6.31 5.21 27.67
CA TRP A 69 -7.70 5.28 28.08
C TRP A 69 -8.49 4.12 27.49
N ARG A 70 -9.61 3.79 28.13
CA ARG A 70 -10.59 2.81 27.63
C ARG A 70 -11.97 3.45 27.64
N TYR A 71 -12.61 3.56 26.48
CA TYR A 71 -14.01 3.94 26.35
C TYR A 71 -14.90 2.70 26.24
N THR A 72 -16.09 2.73 26.85
CA THR A 72 -17.01 1.58 26.89
C THR A 72 -18.35 1.94 26.30
N THR A 73 -18.89 1.11 25.41
CA THR A 73 -20.24 1.28 24.87
C THR A 73 -20.87 -0.07 24.51
N VAL A 74 -22.20 -0.13 24.50
CA VAL A 74 -22.96 -1.27 23.96
C VAL A 74 -23.30 -1.10 22.47
N SER A 75 -23.03 0.07 21.90
CA SER A 75 -23.23 0.34 20.47
C SER A 75 -21.96 0.12 19.68
N ARG A 76 -22.02 -0.83 18.73
CA ARG A 76 -20.92 -1.06 17.78
C ARG A 76 -20.62 0.18 16.94
N ARG A 77 -21.66 0.90 16.50
CA ARG A 77 -21.51 2.10 15.68
C ARG A 77 -20.79 3.21 16.45
N LEU A 78 -21.19 3.45 17.70
CA LEU A 78 -20.49 4.41 18.54
C LEU A 78 -19.05 4.00 18.82
N ALA A 79 -18.78 2.70 19.04
CA ALA A 79 -17.41 2.22 19.23
C ALA A 79 -16.53 2.51 18.00
N ASP A 80 -17.06 2.26 16.80
CA ASP A 80 -16.40 2.53 15.53
C ASP A 80 -16.18 4.04 15.33
N ASP A 81 -17.17 4.89 15.67
CA ASP A 81 -17.05 6.34 15.59
C ASP A 81 -16.01 6.92 16.56
N VAL A 82 -15.95 6.39 17.79
CA VAL A 82 -14.94 6.79 18.79
C VAL A 82 -13.55 6.43 18.31
N GLN A 83 -13.36 5.22 17.73
CA GLN A 83 -12.09 4.81 17.12
C GLN A 83 -11.69 5.75 15.98
N GLU A 84 -12.61 6.10 15.06
CA GLU A 84 -12.35 7.03 13.96
C GLU A 84 -11.87 8.40 14.47
N ILE A 85 -12.57 8.96 15.46
CA ILE A 85 -12.23 10.27 16.05
C ILE A 85 -10.86 10.22 16.73
N ALA A 86 -10.57 9.16 17.46
CA ALA A 86 -9.27 8.99 18.12
C ALA A 86 -8.10 8.96 17.12
N LEU A 87 -8.27 8.22 16.03
CA LEU A 87 -7.28 8.16 14.94
C LEU A 87 -7.08 9.54 14.30
N LYS A 88 -8.16 10.29 14.04
CA LYS A 88 -8.10 11.68 13.55
C LYS A 88 -7.43 12.64 14.54
N CYS A 89 -7.52 12.35 15.85
CA CYS A 89 -6.81 13.08 16.89
C CYS A 89 -5.32 12.69 17.01
N GLY A 90 -4.86 11.69 16.26
CA GLY A 90 -3.47 11.22 16.28
C GLY A 90 -3.18 10.23 17.41
N MET A 91 -4.21 9.54 17.91
CA MET A 91 -4.07 8.45 18.89
C MET A 91 -4.12 7.10 18.19
N ALA A 92 -3.41 6.11 18.71
CA ALA A 92 -3.65 4.73 18.33
C ALA A 92 -4.91 4.22 19.06
N SER A 93 -5.70 3.39 18.38
CA SER A 93 -6.97 2.90 18.92
C SER A 93 -7.30 1.49 18.42
N SER A 94 -7.78 0.64 19.33
CA SER A 94 -8.32 -0.69 19.02
C SER A 94 -9.71 -0.88 19.62
N VAL A 95 -10.52 -1.74 19.00
CA VAL A 95 -11.86 -2.10 19.48
C VAL A 95 -11.91 -3.60 19.75
N SER A 96 -12.43 -3.98 20.91
CA SER A 96 -12.64 -5.38 21.26
C SER A 96 -14.03 -5.57 21.88
N LEU A 97 -14.71 -6.66 21.60
CA LEU A 97 -15.94 -7.06 22.28
C LEU A 97 -15.59 -7.91 23.50
N ASP A 98 -16.06 -7.52 24.68
CA ASP A 98 -15.86 -8.33 25.89
C ASP A 98 -16.93 -9.43 26.05
N ARG A 99 -16.70 -10.34 27.01
CA ARG A 99 -17.62 -11.45 27.29
C ARG A 99 -19.01 -11.03 27.78
N GLN A 100 -19.16 -9.79 28.23
CA GLN A 100 -20.41 -9.22 28.73
C GLN A 100 -21.18 -8.46 27.64
N GLY A 101 -20.66 -8.43 26.41
CA GLY A 101 -21.30 -7.76 25.26
C GLY A 101 -21.01 -6.26 25.16
N PHE A 102 -20.02 -5.74 25.89
CA PHE A 102 -19.58 -4.36 25.76
C PHE A 102 -18.42 -4.24 24.78
N TYR A 103 -18.51 -3.26 23.89
CA TYR A 103 -17.39 -2.83 23.07
C TYR A 103 -16.45 -1.96 23.91
N ARG A 104 -15.18 -2.34 23.95
CA ARG A 104 -14.10 -1.60 24.60
C ARG A 104 -13.22 -0.98 23.52
N VAL A 105 -13.14 0.35 23.53
CA VAL A 105 -12.26 1.11 22.63
C VAL A 105 -11.04 1.52 23.46
N ASN A 106 -9.91 0.85 23.24
CA ASN A 106 -8.65 1.17 23.92
C ASN A 106 -7.90 2.21 23.11
N LEU A 107 -7.47 3.28 23.76
CA LEU A 107 -6.86 4.45 23.13
C LEU A 107 -5.51 4.72 23.78
N CYS A 108 -4.52 5.12 22.99
CA CYS A 108 -3.23 5.54 23.53
C CYS A 108 -2.55 6.63 22.71
N THR A 109 -1.83 7.50 23.40
CA THR A 109 -0.92 8.48 22.81
C THR A 109 0.45 7.84 22.65
N THR A 110 0.60 6.95 21.67
CA THR A 110 1.88 6.29 21.39
C THR A 110 2.91 7.26 20.84
N ARG A 111 4.18 7.10 21.28
CA ARG A 111 5.38 7.63 20.59
C ARG A 111 6.07 6.59 19.70
N THR A 112 5.65 5.33 19.76
CA THR A 112 6.15 4.25 18.90
C THR A 112 5.20 3.06 19.07
N ALA A 113 4.70 2.50 17.97
CA ALA A 113 4.06 1.20 18.01
C ALA A 113 5.18 0.14 18.17
N GLN A 114 5.29 -0.48 19.34
CA GLN A 114 6.07 -1.71 19.46
C GLN A 114 5.24 -2.84 18.85
N CYS A 115 5.64 -3.30 17.67
CA CYS A 115 5.15 -4.56 17.15
C CYS A 115 5.92 -5.69 17.85
N ASN A 116 5.36 -6.22 18.93
CA ASN A 116 5.87 -7.44 19.53
C ASN A 116 5.40 -8.60 18.65
N LEU A 117 6.23 -8.99 17.69
CA LEU A 117 6.07 -10.25 16.96
C LEU A 117 6.28 -11.39 17.97
N GLY A 118 5.19 -11.79 18.64
CA GLY A 118 5.16 -13.03 19.39
C GLY A 118 5.29 -14.24 18.45
N ALA A 119 5.46 -15.43 19.02
CA ALA A 119 5.47 -16.68 18.28
C ALA A 119 4.32 -16.74 17.26
N ASP A 120 4.61 -17.29 16.09
CA ASP A 120 3.77 -17.33 14.90
C ASP A 120 2.32 -17.71 15.25
N ARG A 121 1.40 -16.77 15.05
CA ARG A 121 -0.06 -16.96 15.21
C ARG A 121 -0.76 -16.90 13.86
N SER A 122 -0.07 -17.26 12.78
CA SER A 122 -0.69 -17.36 11.47
C SER A 122 -1.57 -18.62 11.41
N GLU A 123 -2.78 -18.46 10.88
CA GLU A 123 -3.68 -19.54 10.52
C GLU A 123 -3.93 -19.45 9.02
N TRP A 124 -3.77 -20.57 8.32
CA TRP A 124 -4.16 -20.66 6.92
C TRP A 124 -5.67 -20.74 6.85
N ILE A 125 -6.28 -19.76 6.18
CA ILE A 125 -7.71 -19.71 5.94
C ILE A 125 -7.93 -19.87 4.44
N ASP A 126 -8.65 -20.92 4.04
CA ASP A 126 -9.11 -21.08 2.68
C ASP A 126 -10.13 -19.98 2.35
N TYR A 127 -9.81 -19.14 1.37
CA TYR A 127 -10.62 -18.00 0.96
C TYR A 127 -10.96 -18.12 -0.53
N ASP A 128 -12.25 -18.35 -0.85
CA ASP A 128 -12.76 -18.40 -2.24
C ASP A 128 -13.37 -17.06 -2.71
N GLY A 129 -13.46 -16.08 -1.81
CA GLY A 129 -14.02 -14.76 -2.13
C GLY A 129 -13.19 -13.93 -3.12
N MET A 130 -13.82 -12.90 -3.68
CA MET A 130 -13.15 -11.93 -4.55
C MET A 130 -12.20 -11.04 -3.73
N THR A 131 -10.92 -11.01 -4.13
CA THR A 131 -9.94 -10.06 -3.58
C THR A 131 -10.00 -8.75 -4.37
N TYR A 132 -10.26 -7.63 -3.69
CA TYR A 132 -10.35 -6.31 -4.31
C TYR A 132 -9.11 -5.47 -4.02
N CYS A 133 -8.49 -4.91 -5.05
CA CYS A 133 -7.50 -3.85 -4.90
C CYS A 133 -8.21 -2.49 -4.73
N VAL A 134 -7.84 -1.75 -3.69
CA VAL A 134 -8.39 -0.41 -3.43
C VAL A 134 -7.35 0.63 -3.81
N GLU A 135 -7.66 1.49 -4.78
CA GLU A 135 -6.85 2.66 -5.12
C GLU A 135 -7.50 3.93 -4.56
N VAL A 136 -6.71 4.72 -3.84
CA VAL A 136 -7.12 6.02 -3.30
C VAL A 136 -6.11 7.09 -3.75
N PRO A 137 -6.53 8.35 -3.97
CA PRO A 137 -5.65 9.39 -4.51
C PRO A 137 -4.37 9.65 -3.71
N ASN A 138 -4.39 9.41 -2.40
CA ASN A 138 -3.23 9.57 -1.51
C ASN A 138 -2.43 8.26 -1.32
N SER A 139 -2.81 7.18 -2.01
CA SER A 139 -2.22 5.84 -1.94
C SER A 139 -2.13 5.23 -0.53
N VAL A 140 -2.87 5.78 0.45
CA VAL A 140 -2.91 5.32 1.83
C VAL A 140 -4.34 5.00 2.20
N VAL A 141 -4.63 3.71 2.37
CA VAL A 141 -5.93 3.24 2.88
C VAL A 141 -5.81 3.01 4.38
N MET A 142 -6.85 3.29 5.13
CA MET A 142 -6.96 2.82 6.51
C MET A 142 -7.74 1.51 6.48
N VAL A 143 -7.08 0.42 6.89
CA VAL A 143 -7.70 -0.91 7.00
C VAL A 143 -7.94 -1.22 8.46
N ARG A 144 -8.95 -2.04 8.74
CA ARG A 144 -9.23 -2.54 10.10
C ARG A 144 -9.30 -4.06 10.08
N GLN A 145 -8.44 -4.71 10.84
CA GLN A 145 -8.44 -6.16 11.03
C GLN A 145 -8.55 -6.46 12.52
N ASP A 146 -9.51 -7.30 12.90
CA ASP A 146 -9.81 -7.68 14.30
C ASP A 146 -9.92 -6.50 15.27
N GLY A 147 -10.51 -5.41 14.79
CA GLY A 147 -10.74 -4.19 15.58
C GLY A 147 -9.51 -3.29 15.73
N TYR A 148 -8.36 -3.66 15.16
CA TYR A 148 -7.18 -2.80 15.07
C TYR A 148 -7.16 -2.04 13.76
N ALA A 149 -7.01 -0.72 13.84
CA ALA A 149 -6.87 0.13 12.66
C ALA A 149 -5.40 0.26 12.28
N TYR A 150 -5.10 0.04 11.01
CA TYR A 150 -3.78 0.18 10.41
C TYR A 150 -3.88 1.05 9.17
N PHE A 151 -2.82 1.79 8.87
CA PHE A 151 -2.68 2.38 7.55
C PHE A 151 -2.01 1.35 6.64
N SER A 152 -2.72 0.92 5.59
CA SER A 152 -2.25 0.06 4.53
C SER A 152 -2.36 0.83 3.22
N GLY A 153 -1.24 1.17 2.62
CA GLY A 153 -1.19 1.98 1.40
C GLY A 153 -0.09 1.44 0.50
N ASN A 154 -0.43 1.16 -0.77
CA ASN A 154 0.41 0.53 -1.80
C ASN A 154 1.88 0.45 -1.38
N SER A 155 2.25 -0.70 -0.81
CA SER A 155 3.43 -0.94 0.04
C SER A 155 4.74 -0.34 -0.47
N LYS A 156 4.88 -0.21 -1.78
CA LYS A 156 6.06 0.34 -2.46
C LYS A 156 6.23 1.85 -2.29
N GLY A 157 5.16 2.65 -2.43
CA GLY A 157 5.23 4.11 -2.32
C GLY A 157 5.50 4.57 -0.90
N THR A 158 4.88 3.91 0.08
CA THR A 158 5.14 4.14 1.50
C THR A 158 6.58 3.75 1.86
N GLY A 159 7.06 2.60 1.37
CA GLY A 159 8.44 2.16 1.55
C GLY A 159 9.47 3.15 1.00
N ASP A 160 9.26 3.63 -0.24
CA ASP A 160 10.06 4.68 -0.87
C ASP A 160 10.20 5.92 0.04
N GLN A 161 9.07 6.45 0.52
CA GLN A 161 9.09 7.66 1.35
C GLN A 161 9.78 7.43 2.69
N TYR A 162 9.54 6.30 3.36
CA TYR A 162 10.20 5.99 4.62
C TYR A 162 11.72 5.85 4.49
N VAL A 163 12.19 5.16 3.44
CA VAL A 163 13.62 5.02 3.18
C VAL A 163 14.28 6.40 3.05
N ARG A 164 13.67 7.32 2.30
CA ARG A 164 14.17 8.69 2.16
C ARG A 164 14.14 9.47 3.47
N ASP A 165 13.08 9.33 4.24
CA ASP A 165 12.91 10.07 5.49
C ASP A 165 13.91 9.60 6.57
N TYR A 166 14.28 8.32 6.56
CA TYR A 166 15.30 7.77 7.46
C TYR A 166 16.70 8.36 7.21
N PHE A 167 17.07 8.65 5.96
CA PHE A 167 18.26 9.45 5.68
C PHE A 167 18.11 10.88 6.23
N ARG A 168 16.98 11.54 5.96
CA ARG A 168 16.76 12.95 6.36
C ARG A 168 16.77 13.16 7.87
N ILE A 169 16.19 12.23 8.63
CA ILE A 169 16.03 12.35 10.09
C ILE A 169 17.24 11.77 10.82
N TYR A 170 17.72 10.60 10.40
CA TYR A 170 18.71 9.82 11.15
C TYR A 170 20.08 9.72 10.48
N GLY A 171 20.25 10.26 9.27
CA GLY A 171 21.51 10.18 8.52
C GLY A 171 21.84 8.77 8.04
N LEU A 172 20.87 7.86 7.99
CA LEU A 172 21.07 6.50 7.49
C LEU A 172 21.38 6.53 5.98
N PRO A 173 22.48 5.95 5.49
CA PRO A 173 22.88 6.04 4.09
C PRO A 173 21.99 5.14 3.21
N THR A 174 20.80 5.64 2.89
CA THR A 174 19.79 4.93 2.11
C THR A 174 19.73 5.39 0.67
N VAL A 175 19.41 4.51 -0.27
CA VAL A 175 19.17 4.85 -1.68
C VAL A 175 17.85 4.23 -2.13
N VAL A 176 17.07 4.94 -2.96
CA VAL A 176 15.83 4.41 -3.55
C VAL A 176 15.97 4.30 -5.06
N PHE A 177 15.74 3.09 -5.60
CA PHE A 177 15.59 2.86 -7.03
C PHE A 177 14.12 2.65 -7.39
N ARG A 178 13.59 3.51 -8.25
CA ARG A 178 12.28 3.36 -8.89
C ARG A 178 12.47 2.62 -10.20
N GLN A 179 12.30 1.31 -10.13
CA GLN A 179 12.65 0.40 -11.21
C GLN A 179 11.51 0.27 -12.23
N SER A 180 11.88 0.25 -13.52
CA SER A 180 11.00 -0.13 -14.61
C SER A 180 10.92 -1.67 -14.78
N CYS A 181 10.75 -2.17 -16.01
CA CYS A 181 10.68 -3.59 -16.30
C CYS A 181 12.08 -4.23 -16.28
N ILE A 182 12.37 -4.99 -15.22
CA ILE A 182 13.60 -5.77 -15.08
C ILE A 182 13.38 -7.18 -15.60
N TYR A 183 14.33 -7.71 -16.36
CA TYR A 183 14.28 -9.08 -16.84
C TYR A 183 15.66 -9.74 -16.97
N GLY A 184 15.68 -11.08 -16.92
CA GLY A 184 16.91 -11.84 -17.13
C GLY A 184 16.84 -13.27 -16.56
N PRO A 185 17.95 -14.02 -16.65
CA PRO A 185 18.05 -15.37 -16.09
C PRO A 185 17.65 -15.42 -14.61
N ARG A 186 17.13 -16.58 -14.17
CA ARG A 186 16.62 -16.84 -12.80
C ARG A 186 15.31 -16.13 -12.46
N GLN A 187 14.68 -15.43 -13.40
CA GLN A 187 13.34 -14.90 -13.23
C GLN A 187 12.29 -15.94 -13.62
N PHE A 188 11.47 -16.34 -12.65
CA PHE A 188 10.31 -17.20 -12.86
C PHE A 188 9.07 -16.34 -13.09
N GLY A 189 8.97 -15.76 -14.29
CA GLY A 189 7.85 -14.90 -14.65
C GLY A 189 6.53 -15.67 -14.68
N ILE A 190 5.46 -15.02 -14.23
CA ILE A 190 4.08 -15.49 -14.28
C ILE A 190 3.20 -14.43 -14.97
N GLU A 191 1.97 -14.76 -15.35
CA GLU A 191 1.10 -13.85 -16.10
C GLU A 191 0.95 -12.46 -15.45
N ASP A 192 0.92 -12.41 -14.12
CA ASP A 192 0.78 -11.16 -13.35
C ASP A 192 2.11 -10.46 -13.05
N GLN A 193 3.27 -11.09 -13.28
CA GLN A 193 4.57 -10.54 -12.92
C GLN A 193 5.70 -10.92 -13.88
N GLY A 194 6.42 -9.90 -14.36
CA GLY A 194 7.61 -10.09 -15.19
C GLY A 194 7.24 -10.50 -16.61
N TRP A 195 6.52 -9.64 -17.32
CA TRP A 195 5.90 -9.93 -18.63
C TRP A 195 6.88 -10.48 -19.68
N VAL A 196 8.12 -9.96 -19.74
CA VAL A 196 9.16 -10.47 -20.67
C VAL A 196 9.48 -11.93 -20.36
N ALA A 197 9.77 -12.25 -19.10
CA ALA A 197 10.04 -13.62 -18.67
C ALA A 197 8.83 -14.52 -18.81
N TRP A 198 7.64 -14.09 -18.38
CA TRP A 198 6.40 -14.86 -18.49
C TRP A 198 6.14 -15.28 -19.93
N MET A 199 6.11 -14.32 -20.86
CA MET A 199 5.78 -14.63 -22.25
C MET A 199 6.87 -15.48 -22.91
N THR A 200 8.15 -15.28 -22.57
CA THR A 200 9.23 -16.18 -23.02
C THR A 200 9.03 -17.61 -22.49
N ILE A 201 8.72 -17.78 -21.20
CA ILE A 201 8.43 -19.08 -20.59
C ILE A 201 7.23 -19.73 -21.25
N ALA A 202 6.13 -18.98 -21.40
CA ALA A 202 4.90 -19.46 -21.99
C ALA A 202 5.12 -19.93 -23.43
N ALA A 203 5.83 -19.14 -24.25
CA ALA A 203 6.16 -19.52 -25.62
C ALA A 203 7.01 -20.79 -25.68
N VAL A 204 8.09 -20.89 -24.90
CA VAL A 204 8.99 -22.06 -24.90
C VAL A 204 8.31 -23.33 -24.38
N THR A 205 7.35 -23.18 -23.46
CA THR A 205 6.60 -24.30 -22.85
C THR A 205 5.28 -24.62 -23.55
N GLY A 206 4.89 -23.84 -24.57
CA GLY A 206 3.63 -24.02 -25.29
C GLY A 206 2.38 -23.65 -24.49
N ARG A 207 2.51 -22.75 -23.49
CA ARG A 207 1.38 -22.22 -22.73
C ARG A 207 0.70 -21.08 -23.50
N PRO A 208 -0.61 -20.88 -23.33
CA PRO A 208 -1.32 -19.77 -23.96
C PRO A 208 -0.82 -18.43 -23.43
N ILE A 209 -0.74 -17.43 -24.31
CA ILE A 209 -0.40 -16.05 -23.96
C ILE A 209 -1.63 -15.17 -24.15
N THR A 210 -2.01 -14.43 -23.10
CA THR A 210 -3.05 -13.40 -23.16
C THR A 210 -2.42 -12.01 -23.10
N ILE A 211 -2.77 -11.16 -24.06
CA ILE A 211 -2.37 -9.76 -24.08
C ILE A 211 -3.53 -8.90 -23.58
N TYR A 212 -3.30 -8.19 -22.48
CA TYR A 212 -4.29 -7.28 -21.90
C TYR A 212 -4.19 -5.91 -22.57
N GLY A 213 -5.30 -5.44 -23.15
CA GLY A 213 -5.31 -4.25 -23.99
C GLY A 213 -4.93 -4.53 -25.44
N ASP A 214 -4.38 -3.52 -26.13
CA ASP A 214 -4.08 -3.62 -27.57
C ASP A 214 -2.67 -4.13 -27.90
N GLY A 215 -1.82 -4.34 -26.89
CA GLY A 215 -0.44 -4.80 -27.04
C GLY A 215 0.56 -3.71 -27.43
N LYS A 216 0.11 -2.45 -27.53
CA LYS A 216 0.94 -1.30 -27.93
C LYS A 216 1.49 -0.51 -26.75
N GLN A 217 1.16 -0.90 -25.52
CA GLN A 217 1.73 -0.26 -24.35
C GLN A 217 3.25 -0.46 -24.34
N VAL A 218 4.00 0.60 -24.02
CA VAL A 218 5.45 0.64 -24.12
C VAL A 218 6.07 0.65 -22.74
N ARG A 219 7.14 -0.12 -22.58
CA ARG A 219 8.02 -0.13 -21.40
C ARG A 219 9.46 -0.02 -21.86
N ASP A 220 10.28 0.69 -21.11
CA ASP A 220 11.72 0.42 -21.14
C ASP A 220 12.03 -0.88 -20.40
N VAL A 221 12.86 -1.71 -20.99
CA VAL A 221 13.27 -3.01 -20.42
C VAL A 221 14.75 -2.97 -20.06
N LEU A 222 15.08 -3.43 -18.85
CA LEU A 222 16.43 -3.44 -18.31
C LEU A 222 16.88 -4.87 -18.05
N TYR A 223 17.99 -5.26 -18.66
CA TYR A 223 18.59 -6.57 -18.41
C TYR A 223 19.20 -6.62 -17.00
N ILE A 224 19.11 -7.77 -16.34
CA ILE A 224 19.48 -7.94 -14.93
C ILE A 224 20.93 -7.54 -14.62
N ASP A 225 21.89 -7.83 -15.50
CA ASP A 225 23.31 -7.48 -15.28
C ASP A 225 23.50 -5.96 -15.19
N ASP A 226 22.81 -5.19 -16.03
CA ASP A 226 22.85 -3.72 -15.96
C ASP A 226 22.20 -3.20 -14.67
N LEU A 227 21.19 -3.89 -14.13
CA LEU A 227 20.64 -3.53 -12.81
C LEU A 227 21.65 -3.80 -11.69
N LEU A 228 22.38 -4.92 -11.75
CA LEU A 228 23.43 -5.24 -10.77
C LEU A 228 24.53 -4.16 -10.80
N ASP A 229 24.96 -3.74 -11.99
CA ASP A 229 25.89 -2.63 -12.16
C ASP A 229 25.36 -1.32 -11.53
N ALA A 230 24.04 -1.10 -11.55
CA ALA A 230 23.42 0.07 -10.92
C ALA A 230 23.52 0.01 -9.38
N TYR A 231 23.29 -1.17 -8.80
CA TYR A 231 23.46 -1.40 -7.36
C TYR A 231 24.92 -1.17 -6.95
N ASP A 232 25.87 -1.77 -7.68
CA ASP A 232 27.30 -1.62 -7.41
C ASP A 232 27.74 -0.16 -7.54
N ALA A 233 27.26 0.56 -8.56
CA ALA A 233 27.56 1.98 -8.74
C ALA A 233 27.00 2.87 -7.61
N ALA A 234 25.79 2.59 -7.12
CA ALA A 234 25.21 3.32 -6.00
C ALA A 234 25.95 3.06 -4.68
N ILE A 235 26.37 1.81 -4.44
CA ILE A 235 27.18 1.46 -3.27
C ILE A 235 28.56 2.13 -3.35
N ALA A 236 29.23 2.04 -4.50
CA ALA A 236 30.55 2.63 -4.70
C ALA A 236 30.55 4.16 -4.59
N ARG A 237 29.40 4.81 -4.83
CA ARG A 237 29.22 6.26 -4.77
C ARG A 237 28.24 6.67 -3.67
N ILE A 238 28.20 5.92 -2.57
CA ILE A 238 27.22 6.14 -1.49
C ILE A 238 27.26 7.56 -0.93
N ASP A 239 28.44 8.20 -0.89
CA ASP A 239 28.58 9.59 -0.44
C ASP A 239 27.74 10.57 -1.26
N THR A 240 27.54 10.27 -2.55
CA THR A 240 26.68 11.02 -3.48
C THR A 240 25.25 10.47 -3.49
N ALA A 241 25.10 9.13 -3.43
CA ALA A 241 23.82 8.45 -3.63
C ALA A 241 22.91 8.47 -2.40
N GLN A 242 23.46 8.61 -1.19
CA GLN A 242 22.69 8.61 0.05
C GLN A 242 21.59 9.68 0.06
N GLY A 243 20.39 9.29 0.49
CA GLY A 243 19.18 10.11 0.48
C GLY A 243 18.54 10.34 -0.88
N GLN A 244 19.16 9.84 -1.96
CA GLN A 244 18.70 10.08 -3.32
C GLN A 244 17.70 9.02 -3.79
N VAL A 245 16.89 9.46 -4.75
CA VAL A 245 16.03 8.61 -5.57
C VAL A 245 16.55 8.63 -6.99
N TYR A 246 16.62 7.46 -7.62
CA TYR A 246 16.96 7.29 -9.03
C TYR A 246 15.86 6.49 -9.73
N ASN A 247 15.43 6.96 -10.89
CA ASN A 247 14.70 6.09 -11.81
C ASN A 247 15.73 5.16 -12.46
N VAL A 248 15.44 3.87 -12.49
CA VAL A 248 16.32 2.83 -13.01
C VAL A 248 15.54 1.99 -14.00
N GLY A 249 15.99 1.93 -15.23
CA GLY A 249 15.32 1.21 -16.31
C GLY A 249 16.19 1.18 -17.56
N GLY A 250 15.66 0.62 -18.64
CA GLY A 250 16.37 0.55 -19.92
C GLY A 250 16.60 1.91 -20.57
N GLY A 251 15.81 2.92 -20.18
CA GLY A 251 15.84 4.25 -20.79
C GLY A 251 15.24 4.26 -22.21
N PRO A 252 15.26 5.43 -22.88
CA PRO A 252 14.66 5.60 -24.21
C PRO A 252 15.31 4.75 -25.31
N GLU A 253 16.55 4.29 -25.09
CA GLU A 253 17.28 3.44 -26.04
C GLU A 253 16.84 1.97 -25.99
N ASN A 254 16.20 1.53 -24.90
CA ASN A 254 15.77 0.14 -24.70
C ASN A 254 14.27 0.04 -24.44
N ILE A 255 13.48 0.72 -25.26
CA ILE A 255 12.01 0.64 -25.21
C ILE A 255 11.49 -0.51 -26.07
N MET A 256 10.36 -1.09 -25.65
CA MET A 256 9.67 -2.11 -26.40
C MET A 256 8.18 -2.11 -26.04
N SER A 257 7.32 -2.26 -27.04
CA SER A 257 5.90 -2.51 -26.86
C SER A 257 5.66 -3.96 -26.44
N ILE A 258 4.68 -4.15 -25.54
CA ILE A 258 4.43 -5.43 -24.88
C ILE A 258 4.18 -6.58 -25.87
N TRP A 259 3.53 -6.31 -27.00
CA TRP A 259 3.29 -7.35 -28.00
C TRP A 259 3.65 -6.94 -29.43
N ALA A 260 3.41 -5.69 -29.83
CA ALA A 260 3.61 -5.26 -31.21
C ALA A 260 5.07 -5.41 -31.69
N GLU A 261 6.05 -5.30 -30.78
CA GLU A 261 7.47 -5.53 -31.05
C GLU A 261 7.99 -6.82 -30.40
N PHE A 262 7.58 -7.12 -29.17
CA PHE A 262 8.06 -8.30 -28.46
C PHE A 262 7.56 -9.62 -29.06
N GLY A 263 6.31 -9.68 -29.53
CA GLY A 263 5.74 -10.87 -30.16
C GLY A 263 6.55 -11.33 -31.37
N PRO A 264 6.77 -10.47 -32.40
CA PRO A 264 7.61 -10.80 -33.55
C PRO A 264 9.05 -11.18 -33.19
N LEU A 265 9.64 -10.53 -32.19
CA LEU A 265 10.98 -10.88 -31.70
C LEU A 265 10.99 -12.30 -31.12
N LEU A 266 9.97 -12.65 -30.32
CA LEU A 266 9.85 -13.95 -29.69
C LEU A 266 9.55 -15.06 -30.71
N GLU A 267 8.69 -14.81 -31.69
CA GLU A 267 8.43 -15.73 -32.81
C GLU A 267 9.68 -16.00 -33.63
N LYS A 268 10.50 -14.96 -33.89
CA LYS A 268 11.80 -15.10 -34.56
C LYS A 268 12.76 -15.99 -33.77
N LEU A 269 12.79 -15.86 -32.44
CA LEU A 269 13.65 -16.68 -31.57
C LEU A 269 13.15 -18.12 -31.46
N LEU A 270 11.83 -18.31 -31.40
CA LEU A 270 11.20 -19.62 -31.29
C LEU A 270 11.23 -20.40 -32.61
N GLY A 271 11.13 -19.70 -33.75
CA GLY A 271 11.06 -20.28 -35.09
C GLY A 271 9.64 -20.68 -35.52
N GLU A 272 8.61 -20.29 -34.78
CA GLU A 272 7.21 -20.56 -35.09
C GLU A 272 6.28 -19.43 -34.63
N HIS A 273 5.06 -19.41 -35.15
CA HIS A 273 4.04 -18.42 -34.79
C HIS A 273 3.45 -18.72 -33.41
N ILE A 274 3.28 -17.68 -32.59
CA ILE A 274 2.77 -17.81 -31.23
C ILE A 274 1.30 -17.38 -31.20
N PRO A 275 0.34 -18.31 -30.99
CA PRO A 275 -1.06 -17.94 -30.86
C PRO A 275 -1.27 -17.11 -29.58
N MET A 276 -1.90 -15.93 -29.72
CA MET A 276 -2.20 -15.06 -28.58
C MET A 276 -3.69 -14.76 -28.47
N ALA A 277 -4.19 -14.70 -27.25
CA ALA A 277 -5.51 -14.20 -26.91
C ALA A 277 -5.44 -12.72 -26.52
N ARG A 278 -6.59 -12.04 -26.52
CA ARG A 278 -6.73 -10.67 -26.00
C ARG A 278 -7.65 -10.66 -24.79
N GLY A 279 -7.23 -9.94 -23.76
CA GLY A 279 -8.03 -9.61 -22.59
C GLY A 279 -8.29 -8.10 -22.50
N ASP A 280 -9.19 -7.72 -21.60
CA ASP A 280 -9.46 -6.31 -21.30
C ASP A 280 -8.23 -5.60 -20.72
N TRP A 281 -8.25 -4.26 -20.72
CA TRP A 281 -7.18 -3.46 -20.13
C TRP A 281 -7.04 -3.75 -18.64
N ARG A 282 -5.79 -3.89 -18.17
CA ARG A 282 -5.52 -3.97 -16.72
C ARG A 282 -5.84 -2.61 -16.08
N PRO A 283 -6.59 -2.57 -14.97
CA PRO A 283 -6.82 -1.34 -14.22
C PRO A 283 -5.49 -0.66 -13.85
N GLY A 284 -5.35 0.63 -14.13
CA GLY A 284 -4.14 1.40 -13.84
C GLY A 284 -2.95 1.13 -14.76
N ASP A 285 -3.12 0.37 -15.85
CA ASP A 285 -2.02 0.12 -16.79
C ASP A 285 -1.56 1.42 -17.47
N GLN A 286 -0.27 1.69 -17.34
CA GLN A 286 0.35 2.85 -17.97
C GLN A 286 0.52 2.54 -19.45
N LYS A 287 0.07 3.45 -20.33
CA LYS A 287 0.28 3.28 -21.78
C LYS A 287 1.76 3.31 -22.14
N VAL A 288 2.52 4.18 -21.49
CA VAL A 288 3.97 4.32 -21.70
C VAL A 288 4.63 4.57 -20.35
N PHE A 289 5.67 3.80 -20.05
CA PHE A 289 6.57 4.09 -18.94
C PHE A 289 8.01 3.91 -19.42
N VAL A 290 8.80 4.97 -19.34
CA VAL A 290 10.21 4.99 -19.72
C VAL A 290 10.96 5.73 -18.62
N ALA A 291 11.95 5.08 -18.01
CA ALA A 291 12.73 5.71 -16.95
C ALA A 291 13.67 6.79 -17.53
N ASP A 292 13.54 8.01 -17.03
CA ASP A 292 14.59 9.02 -17.24
C ASP A 292 15.80 8.73 -16.34
N ILE A 293 16.82 8.12 -16.93
CA ILE A 293 18.02 7.65 -16.25
C ILE A 293 19.15 8.69 -16.16
N ARG A 294 18.95 9.91 -16.68
CA ARG A 294 20.01 10.95 -16.74
C ARG A 294 20.60 11.31 -15.37
N LYS A 295 19.79 11.18 -14.30
CA LYS A 295 20.26 11.40 -12.94
C LYS A 295 21.26 10.31 -12.50
N ALA A 296 20.93 9.04 -12.76
CA ALA A 296 21.81 7.92 -12.45
C ALA A 296 23.08 7.98 -13.28
N GLU A 297 23.00 8.37 -14.56
CA GLU A 297 24.18 8.58 -15.40
C GLU A 297 25.12 9.65 -14.84
N ARG A 298 24.58 10.82 -14.50
CA ARG A 298 25.39 11.94 -13.98
C ARG A 298 26.02 11.64 -12.62
N GLU A 299 25.25 11.08 -11.69
CA GLU A 299 25.67 10.96 -10.29
C GLU A 299 26.35 9.62 -10.00
N LEU A 300 25.90 8.54 -10.66
CA LEU A 300 26.43 7.19 -10.45
C LEU A 300 27.41 6.75 -11.54
N GLY A 301 27.46 7.45 -12.67
CA GLY A 301 28.22 6.99 -13.85
C GLY A 301 27.63 5.72 -14.46
N TRP A 302 26.35 5.45 -14.19
CA TRP A 302 25.66 4.24 -14.61
C TRP A 302 24.75 4.49 -15.81
N LYS A 303 24.81 3.58 -16.78
CA LYS A 303 23.83 3.48 -17.87
C LYS A 303 23.72 2.01 -18.32
N PRO A 304 22.54 1.58 -18.81
CA PRO A 304 22.39 0.25 -19.41
C PRO A 304 23.34 0.07 -20.59
N ARG A 305 23.86 -1.15 -20.76
CA ARG A 305 24.79 -1.52 -21.84
C ARG A 305 24.23 -2.62 -22.74
N ILE A 306 23.29 -3.41 -22.23
CA ILE A 306 22.72 -4.55 -22.95
C ILE A 306 21.45 -4.10 -23.67
N GLY A 307 21.48 -4.22 -25.00
CA GLY A 307 20.33 -3.90 -25.85
C GLY A 307 19.17 -4.89 -25.70
N VAL A 308 17.97 -4.47 -26.11
CA VAL A 308 16.74 -5.29 -26.02
C VAL A 308 16.89 -6.66 -26.70
N GLU A 309 17.33 -6.71 -27.96
CA GLU A 309 17.47 -7.98 -28.70
C GLU A 309 18.45 -8.94 -28.03
N GLU A 310 19.60 -8.41 -27.59
CA GLU A 310 20.63 -9.19 -26.91
C GLU A 310 20.12 -9.75 -25.58
N GLY A 311 19.54 -8.91 -24.74
CA GLY A 311 19.04 -9.32 -23.43
C GLY A 311 17.91 -10.34 -23.55
N VAL A 312 16.95 -10.14 -24.47
CA VAL A 312 15.86 -11.09 -24.72
C VAL A 312 16.40 -12.41 -25.26
N GLY A 313 17.37 -12.37 -26.17
CA GLY A 313 18.04 -13.58 -26.67
C GLY A 313 18.72 -14.38 -25.54
N ARG A 314 19.42 -13.71 -24.62
CA ARG A 314 20.03 -14.35 -23.44
C ARG A 314 18.98 -14.99 -22.52
N LEU A 315 17.87 -14.30 -22.26
CA LEU A 315 16.76 -14.84 -21.47
C LEU A 315 16.14 -16.06 -22.15
N PHE A 316 15.83 -15.98 -23.44
CA PHE A 316 15.26 -17.08 -24.22
C PHE A 316 16.15 -18.32 -24.18
N GLU A 317 17.45 -18.17 -24.40
CA GLU A 317 18.41 -19.27 -24.32
C GLU A 317 18.45 -19.91 -22.93
N TRP A 318 18.38 -19.09 -21.88
CA TRP A 318 18.33 -19.59 -20.51
C TRP A 318 17.03 -20.37 -20.24
N VAL A 319 15.88 -19.85 -20.64
CA VAL A 319 14.58 -20.54 -20.49
C VAL A 319 14.58 -21.85 -21.27
N ARG A 320 15.06 -21.84 -22.52
CA ARG A 320 15.15 -23.03 -23.37
C ARG A 320 16.02 -24.13 -22.75
N LYS A 321 17.19 -23.76 -22.20
CA LYS A 321 18.10 -24.71 -21.52
C LYS A 321 17.52 -25.28 -20.22
N ASN A 322 16.62 -24.55 -19.56
CA ASN A 322 16.01 -24.94 -18.29
C ASN A 322 14.51 -25.29 -18.42
N LYS A 323 14.06 -25.66 -19.64
CA LYS A 323 12.63 -25.88 -19.94
C LYS A 323 11.94 -26.84 -18.96
N ASN A 324 12.61 -27.91 -18.55
CA ASN A 324 12.03 -28.91 -17.64
C ASN A 324 11.71 -28.31 -16.26
N SER A 325 12.57 -27.43 -15.73
CA SER A 325 12.33 -26.78 -14.43
C SER A 325 11.09 -25.88 -14.46
N PHE A 326 10.78 -25.27 -15.61
CA PHE A 326 9.54 -24.50 -15.77
C PHE A 326 8.32 -25.39 -15.89
N LEU A 327 8.43 -26.55 -16.53
CA LEU A 327 7.32 -27.50 -16.62
C LEU A 327 6.96 -28.12 -15.27
N GLU A 328 7.93 -28.36 -14.39
CA GLU A 328 7.70 -28.92 -13.04
C GLU A 328 7.04 -27.95 -12.07
N MET A 329 7.13 -26.64 -12.33
CA MET A 329 6.54 -25.59 -11.49
C MET A 329 5.12 -25.18 -11.89
N LEU A 330 4.64 -25.65 -13.04
CA LEU A 330 3.36 -25.29 -13.65
C LEU A 330 2.34 -26.43 -13.61
#